data_AF-A0A061AB12-F1
#
_entry.id   AF-A0A061AB12-F1
#
_cell.length_a   1.000
_cell.length_b   1.000
_cell.length_c   1.000
_cell.angle_alpha   90.00
_cell.angle_beta   90.00
_cell.angle_gamma   90.00
#
_symmetry.space_group_name_H-M   'P 1'
#
loop_
_entity.id
_entity.type
_entity.pdbx_description
1 polymer ?
#
loop_
_entity_poly.entity_id
_entity_poly.type
_entity_poly.pdbx_seq_one_letter_code
_entity_poly.pdbx_strand_id
1 'polypeptide(L)'
;MEVYMLKIKEYRKKVGMTQQELASKLEMSQNAVSLYERGVNDPSILTLVQIAEQLGITVDELIDYQKIKNKLSEDLDKRVEKRIEESRNKKK
;
A
#
# COMPACT_ATOMS: atom_id res chain seq x y z
N MET A 1 -5.58 -1.10 -6.47
CA MET A 1 -4.47 -1.48 -5.57
C MET A 1 -4.96 -1.27 -4.16
N GLU A 2 -5.17 -2.32 -3.38
CA GLU A 2 -5.97 -2.27 -2.13
C GLU A 2 -5.17 -2.18 -0.82
N VAL A 3 -3.84 -2.01 -0.89
CA VAL A 3 -2.96 -2.31 0.26
C VAL A 3 -3.01 -1.24 1.36
N TYR A 4 -3.10 0.05 1.00
CA TYR A 4 -3.04 1.14 1.97
C TYR A 4 -4.34 1.36 2.75
N MET A 5 -5.52 1.04 2.20
CA MET A 5 -6.80 1.42 2.84
C MET A 5 -6.95 0.81 4.26
N LEU A 6 -6.57 -0.46 4.43
CA LEU A 6 -6.64 -1.17 5.70
C LEU A 6 -5.61 -0.63 6.69
N LYS A 7 -4.43 -0.26 6.18
CA LYS A 7 -3.31 0.28 6.97
C LYS A 7 -3.60 1.66 7.52
N ILE A 8 -4.21 2.55 6.73
CA ILE A 8 -4.64 3.88 7.20
C ILE A 8 -5.52 3.73 8.45
N LYS A 9 -6.56 2.89 8.35
CA LYS A 9 -7.50 2.65 9.44
C LYS A 9 -6.84 1.98 10.65
N GLU A 10 -5.99 0.99 10.42
CA GLU A 10 -5.26 0.26 11.45
C GLU A 10 -4.36 1.21 12.26
N TYR A 11 -3.48 1.95 11.58
CA TYR A 11 -2.53 2.85 12.23
C TYR A 11 -3.22 4.04 12.86
N ARG A 12 -4.24 4.61 12.22
CA ARG A 12 -5.06 5.67 12.84
C ARG A 12 -5.64 5.23 14.18
N LYS A 13 -6.18 4.01 14.24
CA LYS A 13 -6.70 3.44 15.50
C LYS A 13 -5.58 3.18 16.51
N LYS A 14 -4.40 2.71 16.07
CA LYS A 14 -3.23 2.49 16.94
C LYS A 14 -2.76 3.78 17.62
N VAL A 15 -2.77 4.90 16.90
CA VAL A 15 -2.42 6.22 17.45
C VAL A 15 -3.59 6.93 18.14
N GLY A 16 -4.74 6.27 18.30
CA GLY A 16 -5.89 6.79 19.04
C GLY A 16 -6.69 7.89 18.34
N MET A 17 -6.51 8.10 17.03
CA MET A 17 -7.21 9.15 16.28
C MET A 17 -8.56 8.68 15.74
N THR A 18 -9.54 9.57 15.70
CA THR A 18 -10.78 9.47 14.93
C THR A 18 -10.53 9.86 13.46
N GLN A 19 -11.44 9.49 12.56
CA GLN A 19 -11.35 9.91 11.15
C GLN A 19 -11.39 11.43 11.01
N GLN A 20 -12.15 12.12 11.88
CA GLN A 20 -12.23 13.58 11.89
C GLN A 20 -10.91 14.21 12.32
N GLU A 21 -10.23 13.69 13.33
CA GLU A 21 -8.93 14.21 13.77
C GLU A 21 -7.85 14.04 12.71
N LEU A 22 -7.81 12.87 12.06
CA LEU A 22 -6.90 12.65 10.93
C LEU A 22 -7.22 13.60 9.77
N ALA A 23 -8.51 13.79 9.45
CA ALA A 23 -8.93 14.70 8.39
C ALA A 23 -8.54 16.16 8.68
N SER A 24 -8.73 16.62 9.93
CA SER A 24 -8.31 17.95 10.37
C SER A 24 -6.81 18.15 10.24
N LYS A 25 -5.99 17.15 10.58
CA LYS A 25 -4.52 17.19 10.44
C LYS A 25 -4.06 17.21 8.98
N LEU A 26 -4.85 16.67 8.07
CA LEU A 26 -4.58 16.62 6.64
C LEU A 26 -5.30 17.72 5.85
N GLU A 27 -5.94 18.67 6.54
CA GLU A 27 -6.72 19.77 5.95
C GLU A 27 -7.76 19.30 4.92
N MET A 28 -8.45 18.19 5.21
CA MET A 28 -9.45 17.59 4.34
C MET A 28 -10.75 17.26 5.07
N SER A 29 -11.77 16.86 4.32
CA SER A 29 -13.03 16.40 4.91
C SER A 29 -12.90 15.01 5.54
N GLN A 30 -13.65 14.75 6.61
CA GLN A 30 -13.74 13.40 7.19
C GLN A 30 -14.28 12.37 6.18
N ASN A 31 -15.11 12.80 5.23
CA ASN A 31 -15.56 11.95 4.12
C ASN A 31 -14.38 11.52 3.23
N ALA A 32 -13.41 12.39 2.94
CA ALA A 32 -12.22 12.02 2.16
C ALA A 32 -11.43 10.89 2.85
N VAL A 33 -11.15 11.04 4.15
CA VAL A 33 -10.49 9.98 4.94
C VAL A 33 -11.31 8.69 4.94
N SER A 34 -12.63 8.77 5.09
CA SER A 34 -13.52 7.60 5.03
C SER A 34 -13.49 6.91 3.67
N LEU A 35 -13.39 7.66 2.57
CA LEU A 35 -13.27 7.10 1.22
C LEU A 35 -11.92 6.40 1.03
N TYR A 36 -10.83 6.96 1.57
CA TYR A 36 -9.51 6.32 1.56
C TYR A 36 -9.47 5.03 2.37
N GLU A 37 -10.03 5.01 3.58
CA GLU A 37 -10.07 3.82 4.43
C GLU A 37 -10.95 2.69 3.87
N ARG A 38 -11.89 3.03 2.98
CA ARG A 38 -12.75 2.07 2.28
C ARG A 38 -12.23 1.69 0.90
N GLY A 39 -11.15 2.31 0.43
CA GLY A 39 -10.62 2.08 -0.91
C GLY A 39 -11.53 2.57 -2.03
N VAL A 40 -12.44 3.49 -1.74
CA VAL A 40 -13.34 4.05 -2.76
C VAL A 40 -12.61 5.10 -3.60
N ASN A 41 -11.74 5.88 -2.95
CA ASN A 41 -10.88 6.83 -3.63
C ASN A 41 -9.41 6.47 -3.37
N ASP A 42 -8.58 6.73 -4.38
CA ASP A 42 -7.14 6.56 -4.27
C ASP A 42 -6.51 7.88 -3.81
N PRO A 43 -5.72 7.89 -2.73
CA PRO A 43 -4.96 9.07 -2.33
C PRO A 43 -3.82 9.31 -3.33
N SER A 44 -3.48 10.59 -3.54
CA SER A 44 -2.26 10.93 -4.30
C SER A 44 -1.01 10.48 -3.53
N ILE A 45 0.14 10.42 -4.20
CA ILE A 45 1.42 10.12 -3.54
C ILE A 45 1.70 11.12 -2.41
N LEU A 46 1.46 12.42 -2.65
CA LEU A 46 1.63 13.45 -1.62
C LEU A 46 0.71 13.20 -0.42
N THR A 47 -0.54 12.80 -0.68
CA THR A 47 -1.50 12.46 0.38
C THR A 47 -1.05 11.23 1.18
N LEU A 48 -0.50 10.21 0.52
CA LEU A 48 0.06 9.04 1.21
C LEU A 48 1.22 9.41 2.12
N VAL A 49 2.12 10.31 1.68
CA VAL A 49 3.22 10.84 2.49
C VAL A 49 2.68 11.55 3.72
N GLN A 50 1.74 12.49 3.54
CA GLN A 50 1.13 13.22 4.65
C GLN A 50 0.41 12.29 5.63
N ILE A 51 -0.32 11.28 5.14
CA ILE A 51 -0.98 10.29 5.99
C ILE A 51 0.07 9.52 6.81
N ALA A 52 1.13 9.04 6.18
CA ALA A 52 2.18 8.29 6.87
C ALA A 52 2.83 9.12 7.99
N GLU A 53 3.13 10.40 7.72
CA GLU A 53 3.64 11.35 8.71
C GLU A 53 2.69 11.53 9.90
N GLN A 54 1.39 11.75 9.66
CA GLN A 54 0.40 11.91 10.74
C GLN A 54 0.20 10.64 11.56
N LEU A 55 0.45 9.48 10.97
CA LEU A 55 0.35 8.18 11.62
C LEU A 55 1.66 7.70 12.25
N GLY A 56 2.76 8.44 12.08
CA GLY A 56 4.07 8.12 12.65
C GLY A 56 4.75 6.91 12.02
N ILE A 57 4.47 6.64 10.74
CA ILE A 57 5.06 5.53 9.98
C ILE A 57 5.64 6.04 8.66
N THR A 58 6.39 5.18 7.97
CA THR A 58 6.86 5.44 6.62
C THR A 58 5.80 5.11 5.56
N VAL A 59 5.90 5.71 4.37
CA VAL A 59 5.03 5.33 3.24
C VAL A 59 5.24 3.87 2.86
N ASP A 60 6.46 3.35 2.97
CA ASP A 60 6.80 1.95 2.70
C ASP A 60 6.01 0.99 3.60
N GLU A 61 5.84 1.33 4.88
CA GLU A 61 5.00 0.59 5.83
C GLU A 61 3.51 0.74 5.51
N LEU A 62 3.09 1.94 5.06
CA LEU A 62 1.70 2.20 4.68
C LEU A 62 1.26 1.38 3.46
N ILE A 63 2.17 1.14 2.50
CA ILE A 63 1.88 0.41 1.26
C ILE A 63 2.36 -1.05 1.27
N ASP A 64 2.85 -1.56 2.41
CA ASP A 64 3.53 -2.86 2.53
C ASP A 64 4.57 -3.10 1.41
N TYR A 65 5.45 -2.13 1.16
CA TYR A 65 6.39 -2.16 0.05
C TYR A 65 7.23 -3.46 0.00
N GLN A 66 7.69 -3.95 1.16
CA GLN A 66 8.46 -5.20 1.23
C GLN A 66 7.66 -6.41 0.75
N LYS A 67 6.37 -6.49 1.07
CA LYS A 67 5.50 -7.58 0.61
C LYS A 67 5.31 -7.54 -0.91
N ILE A 68 5.14 -6.34 -1.46
CA ILE A 68 5.02 -6.13 -2.91
C ILE A 68 6.33 -6.53 -3.60
N LYS A 69 7.46 -6.06 -3.08
CA LYS A 69 8.80 -6.36 -3.61
C LYS A 69 9.10 -7.86 -3.60
N ASN A 70 8.79 -8.55 -2.50
CA ASN A 70 9.01 -10.00 -2.40
C ASN A 70 8.15 -10.77 -3.40
N LYS A 71 6.85 -10.44 -3.49
CA LYS A 71 5.96 -11.06 -4.46
C LYS A 71 6.45 -10.84 -5.90
N LEU A 72 6.92 -9.64 -6.22
CA LEU A 72 7.46 -9.31 -7.53
C LEU A 72 8.72 -10.15 -7.85
N SER A 73 9.60 -10.35 -6.87
CA SER A 73 10.78 -11.21 -7.03
C SER A 73 10.37 -12.65 -7.31
N GLU A 74 9.46 -13.22 -6.50
CA GLU A 74 8.98 -14.59 -6.68
C GLU A 74 8.33 -14.80 -8.06
N ASP A 75 7.53 -13.82 -8.52
CA ASP A 75 6.90 -13.88 -9.84
C ASP A 75 7.92 -13.79 -10.97
N LEU A 76 9.01 -13.05 -10.78
CA LEU A 76 10.11 -12.97 -11.74
C LEU A 76 10.89 -14.30 -11.80
N ASP A 77 11.22 -14.88 -10.65
CA ASP A 77 11.96 -16.15 -10.55
C ASP A 77 11.21 -17.27 -11.27
N LYS A 78 9.90 -17.41 -11.03
CA LYS A 78 9.03 -18.37 -11.73
C LYS A 78 9.04 -18.17 -13.25
N ARG A 79 9.04 -16.91 -13.71
CA ARG A 79 9.09 -16.60 -15.16
C ARG A 79 10.43 -16.98 -15.77
N VAL A 80 11.53 -16.78 -15.05
CA VAL A 80 12.88 -17.16 -15.50
C VAL A 80 12.99 -18.67 -15.59
N GLU A 81 12.56 -19.42 -14.56
CA GLU A 81 12.56 -20.88 -14.54
C GLU A 81 11.78 -21.47 -15.72
N LYS A 82 10.56 -20.98 -15.95
CA LYS A 82 9.72 -21.42 -17.07
C LYS A 82 10.42 -21.24 -18.42
N ARG A 83 11.07 -20.09 -18.65
CA ARG A 83 11.81 -19.83 -19.90
C ARG A 83 13.03 -20.73 -20.07
N ILE A 84 13.73 -21.05 -18.98
CA ILE A 84 14.86 -21.98 -18.99
C ILE A 84 14.37 -23.37 -19.39
N GLU A 85 13.25 -23.84 -18.85
CA GLU A 85 12.66 -25.14 -19.16
C GLU A 85 12.19 -25.23 -20.63
N GLU A 86 11.47 -24.21 -21.12
CA GLU A 86 11.06 -24.11 -22.54
C GLU A 86 12.27 -24.15 -23.50
N SER A 87 13.37 -23.48 -23.12
CA SER A 87 14.60 -23.46 -23.92
C SER A 87 15.34 -24.81 -23.91
N ARG A 88 15.25 -25.57 -22.81
CA ARG A 88 15.80 -26.94 -22.73
C ARG A 88 14.99 -27.91 -23.59
N ASN A 89 13.66 -27.79 -23.58
CA ASN A 89 12.77 -28.67 -24.35
C ASN A 89 12.83 -28.44 -25.86
N LYS A 90 13.17 -27.23 -26.34
CA LYS A 90 13.39 -26.94 -27.77
C LYS A 90 14.71 -27.47 -28.35
N LYS A 91 15.65 -27.92 -27.51
CA LYS A 91 16.96 -28.45 -27.93
C LYS A 91 17.00 -29.99 -27.97
N LYS A 92 15.94 -30.66 -27.51
CA LYS A 92 15.71 -32.11 -27.70
C LYS A 92 14.83 -32.33 -28.91
#